data_AF-A0A3C1KS19-F1
#
_entry.id   AF-A0A3C1KS19-F1
#
_cell.length_a   1.000
_cell.length_b   1.000
_cell.length_c   1.000
_cell.angle_alpha   90.00
_cell.angle_beta   90.00
_cell.angle_gamma   90.00
#
_symmetry.space_group_name_H-M   'P 1'
#
loop_
_entity.id
_entity.type
_entity.pdbx_description
1 polymer ?
#
loop_
_entity_poly.entity_id
_entity_poly.type
_entity_poly.pdbx_seq_one_letter_code
_entity_poly.pdbx_strand_id
1 'polypeptide(L)'
;MAAPELVDEWQALLASLHAAGLPAGLFQLLPLESADTLLKQDGIHGAMVHARSRYLRAAARALATREGPVLPLISCVAPETLLKQTLWEKSVSIDTTAAGGNASLMTMAS
;
A
#
# COMPACT_ATOMS: atom_id res chain seq x y z
N MET A 1 -20.61 8.76 1.72
CA MET A 1 -20.50 9.35 0.36
C MET A 1 -19.01 9.53 0.12
N ALA A 2 -18.44 9.18 -1.04
CA ALA A 2 -17.12 9.75 -1.37
C ALA A 2 -17.37 11.26 -1.41
N ALA A 3 -16.78 12.00 -0.48
CA ALA A 3 -17.07 13.42 -0.36
C ALA A 3 -16.56 14.09 -1.64
N PRO A 4 -17.44 14.64 -2.50
CA PRO A 4 -17.02 15.31 -3.74
C PRO A 4 -16.02 16.43 -3.44
N GLU A 5 -16.15 17.01 -2.26
CA GLU A 5 -15.28 18.04 -1.67
C GLU A 5 -13.81 17.60 -1.55
N LEU A 6 -13.53 16.30 -1.43
CA LEU A 6 -12.15 15.80 -1.34
C LEU A 6 -11.50 15.61 -2.71
N VAL A 7 -12.27 15.63 -3.81
CA VAL A 7 -11.72 15.39 -5.16
C VAL A 7 -10.67 16.45 -5.49
N ASP A 8 -10.95 17.72 -5.18
CA ASP A 8 -10.04 18.83 -5.43
C ASP A 8 -8.75 18.70 -4.60
N GLU A 9 -8.86 18.27 -3.33
CA GLU A 9 -7.71 18.00 -2.46
C GLU A 9 -6.82 16.87 -3.02
N TRP A 10 -7.43 15.77 -3.46
CA TRP A 10 -6.70 14.66 -4.06
C TRP A 10 -6.04 15.06 -5.38
N GLN A 11 -6.69 15.88 -6.19
CA GLN A 11 -6.10 16.43 -7.42
C GLN A 11 -4.90 17.34 -7.13
N ALA A 12 -5.01 18.20 -6.11
CA ALA A 12 -3.90 19.05 -5.68
C ALA A 12 -2.71 18.22 -5.16
N LEU A 13 -2.99 17.12 -4.43
CA LEU A 13 -1.95 16.18 -4.00
C LEU A 13 -1.27 15.50 -5.20
N LEU A 14 -2.04 14.98 -6.15
CA LEU A 14 -1.51 14.38 -7.38
C LEU A 14 -0.59 15.36 -8.14
N ALA A 15 -1.02 16.62 -8.29
CA ALA A 15 -0.21 17.65 -8.93
C ALA A 15 1.11 17.91 -8.18
N SER A 16 1.05 17.95 -6.84
CA SER A 16 2.23 18.12 -5.99
C SER A 16 3.19 16.93 -6.09
N LEU A 17 2.68 15.69 -6.15
CA LEU A 17 3.47 14.48 -6.33
C LEU A 17 4.16 14.47 -7.70
N HIS A 18 3.47 14.85 -8.77
CA HIS A 18 4.07 15.00 -10.09
C HIS A 18 5.16 16.07 -10.12
N ALA A 19 4.93 17.22 -9.48
CA ALA A 19 5.94 18.28 -9.36
C ALA A 19 7.19 17.82 -8.59
N ALA A 20 7.03 16.88 -7.65
CA ALA A 20 8.13 16.24 -6.92
C ALA A 20 8.85 15.14 -7.73
N GLY A 21 8.46 14.88 -8.98
CA GLY A 21 9.09 13.90 -9.86
C GLY A 21 8.51 12.50 -9.79
N LEU A 22 7.34 12.30 -9.18
CA LEU A 22 6.66 11.01 -9.19
C LEU A 22 6.24 10.65 -10.62
N PRO A 23 6.57 9.45 -11.15
CA PRO A 23 6.13 9.03 -12.47
C PRO A 23 4.59 8.98 -12.55
N ALA A 24 4.01 9.47 -13.64
CA ALA A 24 2.55 9.59 -13.81
C ALA A 24 1.77 8.27 -13.66
N GLY A 25 2.43 7.12 -13.86
CA GLY A 25 1.80 5.81 -13.69
C GLY A 25 1.68 5.35 -12.23
N LEU A 26 2.40 5.98 -11.29
CA LEU A 26 2.57 5.47 -9.92
C LEU A 26 1.43 5.86 -8.97
N PHE A 27 0.81 7.02 -9.17
CA PHE A 27 -0.35 7.46 -8.40
C PHE A 27 -1.42 7.97 -9.38
N GLN A 28 -2.61 7.38 -9.33
CA GLN A 28 -3.70 7.68 -10.26
C GLN A 28 -5.00 7.95 -9.51
N LEU A 29 -5.77 8.92 -9.99
CA LEU A 29 -7.12 9.19 -9.51
C LEU A 29 -8.11 8.69 -10.56
N LEU A 30 -8.96 7.75 -10.18
CA LEU A 30 -9.92 7.12 -11.07
C LEU A 30 -11.36 7.30 -10.55
N PRO A 31 -12.36 7.36 -11.44
CA PRO A 31 -13.75 7.37 -11.05
C PRO A 31 -14.12 6.17 -10.18
N LEU A 32 -14.99 6.37 -9.18
CA LEU A 32 -15.38 5.32 -8.24
C LEU A 32 -16.05 4.11 -8.91
N GLU A 33 -16.71 4.31 -10.05
CA GLU A 33 -17.27 3.25 -10.89
C GLU A 33 -16.23 2.23 -11.37
N SER A 34 -14.96 2.64 -11.51
CA SER A 34 -13.87 1.74 -11.89
C SER A 34 -13.45 0.82 -10.73
N ALA A 35 -13.88 1.09 -9.49
CA ALA A 35 -13.38 0.38 -8.31
C ALA A 35 -13.70 -1.11 -8.32
N ASP A 36 -14.87 -1.54 -8.78
CA ASP A 36 -15.22 -2.97 -8.85
C ASP A 36 -14.29 -3.73 -9.81
N THR A 37 -14.00 -3.14 -10.96
CA THR A 37 -13.05 -3.71 -11.93
C THR A 37 -11.64 -3.78 -11.34
N LEU A 38 -11.14 -2.69 -10.75
CA LEU A 38 -9.81 -2.65 -10.13
C LEU A 38 -9.67 -3.68 -9.00
N LEU A 39 -10.68 -3.81 -8.14
CA LEU A 39 -10.69 -4.79 -7.05
C LEU A 39 -10.65 -6.23 -7.54
N LYS A 40 -10.94 -6.50 -8.82
CA LYS A 40 -10.92 -7.83 -9.44
C LYS A 40 -9.72 -8.06 -10.36
N GLN A 41 -8.94 -7.03 -10.67
CA GLN A 41 -7.77 -7.15 -11.54
C GLN A 41 -6.65 -7.96 -10.90
N ASP A 42 -5.90 -8.68 -11.71
CA ASP A 42 -4.64 -9.29 -11.28
C ASP A 42 -3.58 -8.19 -11.08
N GLY A 43 -2.73 -8.36 -10.06
CA GLY A 43 -1.66 -7.40 -9.74
C GLY A 43 -1.99 -6.37 -8.66
N ILE A 44 -3.20 -6.38 -8.09
CA ILE A 44 -3.45 -5.64 -6.84
C ILE A 44 -2.93 -6.42 -5.64
N HIS A 45 -2.41 -5.68 -4.67
CA HIS A 45 -1.74 -6.22 -3.48
C HIS A 45 -2.51 -5.95 -2.18
N GLY A 46 -3.66 -5.31 -2.28
CA GLY A 46 -4.49 -4.92 -1.15
C GLY A 46 -5.44 -3.78 -1.54
N ALA A 47 -6.36 -3.47 -0.65
CA ALA A 47 -7.18 -2.27 -0.76
C ALA A 47 -7.25 -1.56 0.59
N MET A 48 -7.44 -0.26 0.53
CA MET A 48 -7.64 0.56 1.70
C MET A 48 -8.92 1.34 1.55
N VAL A 49 -9.77 1.28 2.57
CA VAL A 49 -11.07 1.95 2.56
C VAL A 49 -11.25 2.62 3.92
N HIS A 50 -11.65 3.89 3.91
CA HIS A 50 -11.92 4.60 5.16
C HIS A 50 -12.94 3.84 6.03
N ALA A 51 -12.70 3.72 7.33
CA ALA A 51 -13.44 2.85 8.24
C ALA A 51 -14.95 3.15 8.30
N ARG A 52 -15.34 4.42 8.08
CA ARG A 52 -16.75 4.86 8.04
C ARG A 52 -17.34 4.91 6.62
N SER A 53 -16.62 4.42 5.62
CA SER A 53 -17.11 4.38 4.25
C SER A 53 -18.20 3.32 4.09
N ARG A 54 -19.32 3.70 3.46
CA ARG A 54 -20.37 2.74 3.05
C ARG A 54 -19.86 1.64 2.12
N TYR A 55 -18.73 1.88 1.45
CA TYR A 55 -18.12 0.95 0.49
C TYR A 55 -17.23 -0.12 1.14
N LEU A 56 -16.91 0.00 2.44
CA LEU A 56 -16.01 -0.94 3.12
C LEU A 56 -16.48 -2.39 2.99
N ARG A 57 -17.78 -2.64 3.23
CA ARG A 57 -18.37 -3.98 3.12
C ARG A 57 -18.40 -4.50 1.68
N ALA A 58 -18.59 -3.62 0.70
CA ALA A 58 -18.59 -3.99 -0.71
C ALA A 58 -17.17 -4.39 -1.16
N ALA A 59 -16.16 -3.60 -0.78
CA ALA A 59 -14.76 -3.92 -1.03
C ALA A 59 -14.34 -5.24 -0.38
N ALA A 60 -14.73 -5.48 0.89
CA ALA A 60 -14.46 -6.73 1.59
C ALA A 60 -15.02 -7.95 0.84
N ARG A 61 -16.26 -7.85 0.34
CA ARG A 61 -16.91 -8.91 -0.43
C ARG A 61 -16.20 -9.15 -1.76
N ALA A 62 -15.89 -8.07 -2.50
CA ALA A 62 -15.22 -8.17 -3.79
C ALA A 62 -13.84 -8.85 -3.66
N LEU A 63 -13.04 -8.46 -2.66
CA LEU A 63 -11.75 -9.08 -2.38
C LEU A 63 -11.88 -10.55 -1.94
N ALA A 64 -12.88 -10.87 -1.12
CA ALA A 64 -13.11 -12.24 -0.65
C ALA A 64 -13.56 -13.21 -1.75
N THR A 65 -14.13 -12.70 -2.85
CA THR A 65 -14.53 -13.52 -4.01
C THR A 65 -13.42 -13.72 -5.03
N ARG A 66 -12.24 -13.15 -4.81
CA ARG A 66 -11.11 -13.34 -5.72
C ARG A 66 -10.51 -14.72 -5.54
N GLU A 67 -10.08 -15.30 -6.65
CA GLU A 67 -9.18 -16.44 -6.63
C GLU A 67 -7.74 -15.98 -6.32
N GLY A 68 -6.98 -16.84 -5.66
CA GLY A 68 -5.58 -16.59 -5.30
C GLY A 68 -5.37 -16.12 -3.85
N PRO A 69 -4.29 -15.37 -3.58
CA PRO A 69 -3.93 -14.97 -2.22
C PRO A 69 -5.00 -14.10 -1.55
N VAL A 70 -5.15 -14.26 -0.24
CA VAL A 70 -5.97 -13.36 0.57
C VAL A 70 -5.33 -11.98 0.60
N LEU A 71 -6.00 -10.99 0.02
CA LEU A 71 -5.50 -9.61 -0.03
C LEU A 71 -5.93 -8.83 1.22
N PRO A 72 -5.03 -7.99 1.78
CA PRO A 72 -5.37 -7.15 2.92
C PRO A 72 -6.40 -6.09 2.54
N LEU A 73 -7.42 -5.94 3.40
CA LEU A 73 -8.32 -4.79 3.40
C LEU A 73 -8.05 -3.95 4.65
N ILE A 74 -7.47 -2.77 4.46
CA ILE A 74 -7.09 -1.88 5.55
C ILE A 74 -8.23 -0.87 5.77
N SER A 75 -8.85 -0.92 6.95
CA SER A 75 -9.83 0.07 7.39
C SER A 75 -9.14 1.28 8.01
N CYS A 76 -8.83 2.29 7.20
CA CYS A 76 -8.12 3.47 7.69
C CYS A 76 -9.05 4.42 8.47
N VAL A 77 -8.59 4.90 9.62
CA VAL A 77 -9.30 5.90 10.45
C VAL A 77 -8.67 7.30 10.32
N ALA A 78 -7.36 7.38 10.06
CA ALA A 78 -6.61 8.63 9.98
C ALA A 78 -5.64 8.65 8.78
N PRO A 79 -5.64 9.72 7.96
CA PRO A 79 -4.76 9.84 6.79
C PRO A 79 -3.25 9.74 7.10
N GLU A 80 -2.85 10.09 8.31
CA GLU A 80 -1.44 10.14 8.73
C GLU A 80 -0.78 8.75 8.81
N THR A 81 -1.57 7.68 9.01
CA THR A 81 -1.06 6.32 9.09
C THR A 81 -1.08 5.57 7.76
N LEU A 82 -1.64 6.18 6.70
CA LEU A 82 -1.89 5.54 5.41
C LEU A 82 -0.63 4.89 4.84
N LEU A 83 0.44 5.68 4.71
CA LEU A 83 1.69 5.22 4.08
C LEU A 83 2.30 4.05 4.86
N LYS A 84 2.33 4.11 6.19
CA LYS A 84 2.89 3.07 7.05
C LYS A 84 2.11 1.75 6.93
N GLN A 85 0.79 1.83 6.76
CA GLN A 85 -0.07 0.66 6.65
C GLN A 85 0.00 -0.01 5.26
N THR A 86 0.53 0.67 4.25
CA THR A 86 0.65 0.16 2.87
C THR A 86 2.06 -0.30 2.50
N LEU A 87 3.00 -0.37 3.45
CA LEU A 87 4.37 -0.83 3.20
C LEU A 87 4.44 -2.36 3.12
N TRP A 88 5.40 -2.84 2.33
CA TRP A 88 5.80 -4.25 2.31
C TRP A 88 7.05 -4.44 3.17
N GLU A 89 6.98 -5.38 4.09
CA GLU A 89 8.12 -5.76 4.92
C GLU A 89 8.91 -6.90 4.26
N LYS A 90 10.23 -6.75 4.19
CA LYS A 90 11.14 -7.82 3.73
C LYS A 90 12.25 -8.00 4.76
N SER A 91 12.24 -9.13 5.45
CA SER A 91 13.31 -9.52 6.38
C SER A 91 14.39 -10.32 5.66
N VAL A 92 15.66 -9.98 5.89
CA VAL A 92 16.81 -10.68 5.33
C VAL A 92 17.76 -11.00 6.48
N SER A 93 18.05 -12.28 6.69
CA SER A 93 19.04 -12.76 7.65
C SER A 93 20.24 -13.31 6.90
N ILE A 94 21.44 -12.86 7.27
CA ILE A 94 22.70 -13.23 6.62
C ILE A 94 23.57 -13.92 7.66
N ASP A 95 23.96 -15.17 7.39
CA ASP A 95 24.99 -15.84 8.17
C ASP A 95 26.35 -15.26 7.81
N THR A 96 26.81 -14.31 8.62
CA THR A 96 28.11 -13.66 8.45
C THR A 96 29.29 -14.57 8.84
N THR A 97 29.02 -15.75 9.39
CA THR A 97 30.03 -16.75 9.79
C THR A 97 30.15 -17.92 8.83
N ALA A 98 29.36 -17.94 7.75
CA ALA A 98 29.31 -19.04 6.78
C ALA A 98 30.67 -19.36 6.13
N ALA A 99 31.59 -18.39 6.05
CA ALA A 99 32.96 -18.58 5.56
C ALA A 99 33.92 -19.21 6.60
N GLY A 100 33.44 -19.56 7.79
CA GLY A 100 34.21 -20.24 8.85
C GLY A 100 34.79 -19.34 9.94
N GLY A 101 34.41 -18.06 10.01
CA GLY A 101 34.88 -17.14 11.05
C GLY A 101 34.07 -15.85 11.09
N ASN A 102 34.10 -15.15 12.24
CA ASN A 102 33.45 -13.85 12.42
C ASN A 102 34.50 -12.75 12.37
N ALA A 103 34.59 -12.05 11.23
CA ALA A 103 35.56 -10.98 11.04
C ALA A 103 35.43 -9.85 12.08
N SER A 104 34.20 -9.50 12.50
CA SER A 104 33.98 -8.48 13.53
C SER A 104 34.54 -8.89 14.88
N LEU A 105 34.42 -10.17 15.28
CA LEU A 105 35.04 -10.66 16.52
C LEU A 105 36.58 -10.61 16.45
N MET A 106 37.17 -10.80 15.28
CA MET A 106 38.63 -10.78 15.11
C MET A 106 39.24 -9.38 15.31
N THR A 107 38.48 -8.31 15.06
CA THR A 107 38.94 -6.92 15.20
C THR A 107 38.52 -6.24 16.51
N MET A 108 37.81 -6.94 17.40
CA MET A 108 37.33 -6.36 18.67
C MET A 108 38.38 -6.38 19.80
N ALA A 109 39.40 -7.22 19.69
CA ALA A 109 40.45 -7.38 20.70
C ALA A 109 41.68 -6.48 20.45
N SER A 110 41.64 -5.64 19.41
CA SER A 110 42.65 -4.62 19.08
C SER A 110 42.20 -3.25 19.57
#